data_AF-X0MBL6-F1
#
_entry.id   AF-X0MBL6-F1
#
_cell.length_a   1.000
_cell.length_b   1.000
_cell.length_c   1.000
_cell.angle_alpha   90.00
_cell.angle_beta   90.00
_cell.angle_gamma   90.00
#
_symmetry.space_group_name_H-M   'P 1'
#
loop_
_entity.id
_entity.type
_entity.pdbx_description
1 polymer ?
#
loop_
_entity_poly.entity_id
_entity_poly.type
_entity_poly.pdbx_seq_one_letter_code
_entity_poly.pdbx_strand_id
1 'polypeptide(L)'
;MPSFDEKKAYVEQEETFFDDGREIELLHYIYGRSDIDELRGSPERVLQAIDEFGRTKKYLMNVGEDKGKIVTDLIAEVKPRVMVELGGYVGYSTLLFANAVRESGGTHYFSLERNPEFAAVITSLLDLSGLRDIARVIVGPSDAGLARLHANGTISKIDLMFLDHYKPAYTSDLKLCERLGLVGPGSVLAADNVIKPGNPPYLAYVRSSVAEKRAAKGGNEKEGFADRTAKQYAKREGEEKINEEEGDPNLVYESKLVHSFEPTGVPVSTPMQPLSLLSLTIEGRCRDYKMHWSRRLELFTYRSIELTPASREL
;
A
#
# COMPACT_ATOMS: atom_id res chain seq x y z
N MET A 1 10.31 -13.58 19.09
CA MET A 1 9.87 -12.51 18.16
C MET A 1 10.92 -12.40 17.08
N PRO A 2 10.56 -12.15 15.82
CA PRO A 2 11.56 -11.83 14.80
C PRO A 2 12.41 -10.64 15.28
N SER A 3 13.72 -10.68 15.02
CA SER A 3 14.66 -9.60 15.33
C SER A 3 14.94 -8.81 14.05
N PHE A 4 14.93 -7.48 14.15
CA PHE A 4 15.34 -6.62 13.04
C PHE A 4 16.85 -6.68 12.84
N ASP A 5 17.31 -6.65 11.59
CA ASP A 5 18.73 -6.52 11.26
C ASP A 5 19.09 -5.03 11.19
N GLU A 6 19.75 -4.53 12.21
CA GLU A 6 20.15 -3.11 12.33
C GLU A 6 20.99 -2.61 11.16
N LYS A 7 21.65 -3.50 10.39
CA LYS A 7 22.39 -3.10 9.18
C LYS A 7 21.49 -2.60 8.06
N LYS A 8 20.20 -2.93 8.12
CA LYS A 8 19.19 -2.48 7.16
C LYS A 8 18.63 -1.10 7.49
N ALA A 9 18.85 -0.61 8.72
CA ALA A 9 18.24 0.60 9.23
C ALA A 9 18.51 1.82 8.34
N TYR A 10 17.44 2.41 7.83
CA TYR A 10 17.50 3.75 7.25
C TYR A 10 17.86 4.79 8.32
N VAL A 11 18.35 5.95 7.90
CA VAL A 11 18.55 7.09 8.81
C VAL A 11 17.21 7.49 9.46
N GLU A 12 17.29 8.18 10.60
CA GLU A 12 16.09 8.59 11.34
C GLU A 12 15.15 9.45 10.50
N GLN A 13 13.84 9.25 10.73
CA GLN A 13 12.79 10.02 10.07
C GLN A 13 12.77 11.47 10.58
N GLU A 14 12.96 12.41 9.65
CA GLU A 14 12.86 13.86 9.91
C GLU A 14 11.39 14.34 10.00
N GLU A 15 11.17 15.57 10.47
CA GLU A 15 9.81 16.15 10.57
C GLU A 15 9.13 16.30 9.19
N THR A 16 9.88 16.80 8.20
CA THR A 16 9.49 16.74 6.79
C THR A 16 10.26 15.60 6.18
N PHE A 17 9.56 14.62 5.62
CA PHE A 17 10.16 13.34 5.21
C PHE A 17 9.78 12.90 3.79
N PHE A 18 9.10 13.76 3.04
CA PHE A 18 8.76 13.59 1.62
C PHE A 18 8.42 14.97 1.01
N ASP A 19 8.46 15.08 -0.32
CA ASP A 19 8.12 16.30 -1.10
C ASP A 19 8.94 17.55 -0.69
N ASP A 20 10.17 17.33 -0.24
CA ASP A 20 11.16 18.37 0.07
C ASP A 20 12.32 18.41 -0.93
N GLY A 21 12.21 17.63 -2.01
CA GLY A 21 13.23 17.50 -3.05
C GLY A 21 14.16 16.31 -2.87
N ARG A 22 14.05 15.54 -1.78
CA ARG A 22 14.85 14.32 -1.56
C ARG A 22 14.64 13.27 -2.66
N GLU A 23 13.48 13.26 -3.29
CA GLU A 23 13.13 12.31 -4.36
C GLU A 23 13.96 12.57 -5.62
N ILE A 24 14.18 13.86 -5.94
CA ILE A 24 15.07 14.29 -7.01
C ILE A 24 16.54 14.13 -6.60
N GLU A 25 16.87 14.40 -5.33
CA GLU A 25 18.21 14.16 -4.79
C GLU A 25 18.62 12.68 -4.89
N LEU A 26 17.70 11.76 -4.60
CA LEU A 26 17.89 10.32 -4.79
C LEU A 26 18.21 10.00 -6.26
N LEU A 27 17.46 10.58 -7.20
CA LEU A 27 17.69 10.38 -8.62
C LEU A 27 19.09 10.86 -9.02
N HIS A 28 19.50 12.05 -8.57
CA HIS A 28 20.86 12.56 -8.79
C HIS A 28 21.93 11.71 -8.14
N TYR A 29 21.68 11.22 -6.92
CA TYR A 29 22.59 10.33 -6.22
C TYR A 29 22.83 9.05 -7.02
N ILE A 30 21.76 8.39 -7.50
CA ILE A 30 21.87 7.16 -8.30
C ILE A 30 22.58 7.41 -9.64
N TYR A 31 22.15 8.41 -10.40
CA TYR A 31 22.73 8.71 -11.72
C TYR A 31 24.15 9.31 -11.65
N GLY A 32 24.55 9.83 -10.49
CA GLY A 32 25.89 10.34 -10.23
C GLY A 32 26.90 9.29 -9.75
N ARG A 33 26.49 8.04 -9.56
CA ARG A 33 27.40 6.97 -9.11
C ARG A 33 28.41 6.61 -10.19
N SER A 34 29.65 6.30 -9.76
CA SER A 34 30.71 5.86 -10.67
C SER A 34 30.47 4.48 -11.29
N ASP A 35 29.64 3.66 -10.66
CA ASP A 35 29.28 2.29 -11.08
C ASP A 35 27.90 2.23 -11.78
N ILE A 36 27.39 3.36 -12.30
CA ILE A 36 26.05 3.45 -12.92
C ILE A 36 25.81 2.42 -14.03
N ASP A 37 26.85 2.02 -14.77
CA ASP A 37 26.73 1.02 -15.82
C ASP A 37 26.46 -0.39 -15.27
N GLU A 38 26.87 -0.69 -14.03
CA GLU A 38 26.53 -1.95 -13.36
C GLU A 38 25.07 -2.01 -12.91
N LEU A 39 24.44 -0.85 -12.68
CA LEU A 39 23.03 -0.74 -12.30
C LEU A 39 22.09 -0.99 -13.48
N ARG A 40 22.55 -0.74 -14.73
CA ARG A 40 21.72 -0.85 -15.93
C ARG A 40 21.17 -2.27 -16.12
N GLY A 41 19.86 -2.39 -16.19
CA GLY A 41 19.16 -3.66 -16.37
C GLY A 41 19.16 -4.55 -15.12
N SER A 42 19.57 -4.04 -13.96
CA SER A 42 19.58 -4.79 -12.70
C SER A 42 18.66 -4.14 -11.66
N PRO A 43 17.41 -4.60 -11.53
CA PRO A 43 16.49 -4.13 -10.50
C PRO A 43 17.08 -4.26 -9.09
N GLU A 44 17.78 -5.36 -8.82
CA GLU A 44 18.42 -5.61 -7.52
C GLU A 44 19.46 -4.54 -7.18
N ARG A 45 20.36 -4.20 -8.12
CA ARG A 45 21.39 -3.17 -7.88
C ARG A 45 20.78 -1.77 -7.74
N VAL A 46 19.73 -1.47 -8.49
CA VAL A 46 19.03 -0.18 -8.36
C VAL A 46 18.34 -0.09 -6.99
N LEU A 47 17.67 -1.16 -6.53
CA LEU A 47 17.10 -1.22 -5.17
C LEU A 47 18.17 -1.06 -4.09
N GLN A 48 19.32 -1.73 -4.23
CA GLN A 48 20.44 -1.58 -3.30
C GLN A 48 20.96 -0.13 -3.26
N ALA A 49 20.99 0.57 -4.39
CA ALA A 49 21.38 1.99 -4.42
C ALA A 49 20.34 2.90 -3.75
N ILE A 50 19.04 2.60 -3.88
CA ILE A 50 17.98 3.31 -3.14
C ILE A 50 18.12 3.06 -1.63
N ASP A 51 18.36 1.81 -1.23
CA ASP A 51 18.59 1.47 0.17
C ASP A 51 19.86 2.14 0.72
N GLU A 52 20.95 2.20 -0.05
CA GLU A 52 22.17 2.91 0.36
C GLU A 52 21.91 4.40 0.61
N PHE A 53 21.12 5.06 -0.24
CA PHE A 53 20.68 6.43 -0.02
C PHE A 53 19.85 6.54 1.27
N GLY A 54 18.87 5.65 1.45
CA GLY A 54 18.01 5.59 2.64
C GLY A 54 18.80 5.41 3.94
N ARG A 55 19.89 4.64 3.90
CA ARG A 55 20.77 4.33 5.04
C ARG A 55 21.82 5.40 5.32
N THR A 56 22.24 6.17 4.32
CA THR A 56 23.42 7.05 4.46
C THR A 56 23.16 8.53 4.22
N LYS A 57 22.05 8.89 3.57
CA LYS A 57 21.77 10.27 3.15
C LYS A 57 20.52 10.81 3.82
N LYS A 58 19.36 10.27 3.47
CA LYS A 58 18.05 10.78 3.91
C LYS A 58 17.06 9.64 4.04
N TYR A 59 16.16 9.77 5.01
CA TYR A 59 15.07 8.83 5.20
C TYR A 59 14.16 8.84 3.96
N LEU A 60 13.77 7.64 3.53
CA LEU A 60 12.77 7.42 2.48
C LEU A 60 11.62 6.61 3.08
N MET A 61 10.38 6.99 2.78
CA MET A 61 9.17 6.29 3.25
C MET A 61 8.85 5.02 2.44
N ASN A 62 9.88 4.25 2.10
CA ASN A 62 9.75 3.02 1.34
C ASN A 62 9.12 1.90 2.19
N VAL A 63 8.56 0.90 1.52
CA VAL A 63 8.11 -0.35 2.16
C VAL A 63 9.27 -1.08 2.88
N GLY A 64 10.50 -0.95 2.38
CA GLY A 64 11.69 -1.58 2.97
C GLY A 64 11.77 -3.09 2.77
N GLU A 65 12.90 -3.67 3.12
CA GLU A 65 13.23 -5.07 2.79
C GLU A 65 12.31 -6.09 3.47
N ASP A 66 11.97 -5.91 4.75
CA ASP A 66 11.20 -6.93 5.49
C ASP A 66 9.73 -6.99 5.06
N LYS A 67 9.07 -5.84 4.83
CA LYS A 67 7.71 -5.80 4.24
C LYS A 67 7.76 -6.15 2.75
N GLY A 68 8.78 -5.68 2.03
CA GLY A 68 9.00 -6.04 0.63
C GLY A 68 9.09 -7.55 0.43
N LYS A 69 9.76 -8.27 1.33
CA LYS A 69 9.81 -9.73 1.31
C LYS A 69 8.43 -10.38 1.46
N ILE A 70 7.58 -9.88 2.37
CA ILE A 70 6.22 -10.42 2.57
C ILE A 70 5.39 -10.31 1.28
N VAL A 71 5.44 -9.15 0.62
CA VAL A 71 4.67 -8.91 -0.60
C VAL A 71 5.24 -9.68 -1.79
N THR A 72 6.57 -9.82 -1.90
CA THR A 72 7.20 -10.65 -2.95
C THR A 72 6.93 -12.14 -2.77
N ASP A 73 6.91 -12.65 -1.53
CA ASP A 73 6.47 -14.02 -1.23
C ASP A 73 4.99 -14.22 -1.65
N LEU A 74 4.13 -13.24 -1.39
CA LEU A 74 2.73 -13.25 -1.82
C LEU A 74 2.60 -13.22 -3.35
N ILE A 75 3.41 -12.43 -4.05
CA ILE A 75 3.44 -12.40 -5.52
C ILE A 75 3.83 -13.77 -6.08
N ALA A 76 4.83 -14.43 -5.49
CA ALA A 76 5.26 -15.77 -5.90
C ALA A 76 4.19 -16.86 -5.63
N GLU A 77 3.39 -16.69 -4.58
CA GLU A 77 2.26 -17.56 -4.26
C GLU A 77 1.08 -17.35 -5.23
N VAL A 78 0.66 -16.10 -5.41
CA VAL A 78 -0.52 -15.72 -6.21
C VAL A 78 -0.26 -15.82 -7.72
N LYS A 79 0.97 -15.54 -8.15
CA LYS A 79 1.39 -15.45 -9.56
C LYS A 79 0.46 -14.55 -10.40
N PRO A 80 0.31 -13.26 -10.02
CA PRO A 80 -0.64 -12.36 -10.66
C PRO A 80 -0.25 -12.10 -12.13
N ARG A 81 -1.22 -12.14 -13.05
CA ARG A 81 -1.01 -11.70 -14.44
C ARG A 81 -0.99 -10.18 -14.53
N VAL A 82 -1.83 -9.52 -13.74
CA VAL A 82 -1.90 -8.06 -13.62
C VAL A 82 -1.82 -7.66 -12.16
N MET A 83 -0.81 -6.87 -11.81
CA MET A 83 -0.69 -6.23 -10.51
C MET A 83 -0.84 -4.71 -10.62
N VAL A 84 -1.56 -4.11 -9.68
CA VAL A 84 -1.73 -2.66 -9.58
C VAL A 84 -1.23 -2.17 -8.23
N GLU A 85 -0.48 -1.10 -8.23
CA GLU A 85 -0.01 -0.38 -7.05
C GLU A 85 -0.61 1.02 -7.03
N LEU A 86 -1.14 1.41 -5.87
CA LEU A 86 -1.63 2.76 -5.61
C LEU A 86 -0.65 3.45 -4.66
N GLY A 87 0.12 4.41 -5.19
CA GLY A 87 1.22 5.10 -4.51
C GLY A 87 2.57 4.50 -4.86
N GLY A 88 3.39 5.21 -5.64
CA GLY A 88 4.69 4.72 -6.08
C GLY A 88 5.87 5.43 -5.41
N TYR A 89 5.68 6.68 -4.97
CA TYR A 89 6.72 7.51 -4.36
C TYR A 89 8.01 7.55 -5.22
N VAL A 90 9.16 7.10 -4.70
CA VAL A 90 10.42 7.01 -5.46
C VAL A 90 10.55 5.72 -6.26
N GLY A 91 9.57 4.81 -6.20
CA GLY A 91 9.51 3.61 -7.02
C GLY A 91 10.13 2.37 -6.40
N TYR A 92 10.51 2.38 -5.12
CA TYR A 92 11.13 1.22 -4.47
C TYR A 92 10.24 -0.03 -4.58
N SER A 93 8.99 0.07 -4.13
CA SER A 93 7.99 -1.01 -4.23
C SER A 93 7.67 -1.33 -5.69
N THR A 94 7.52 -0.30 -6.55
CA THR A 94 7.30 -0.48 -7.98
C THR A 94 8.36 -1.36 -8.62
N LEU A 95 9.66 -1.09 -8.40
CA LEU A 95 10.77 -1.84 -8.95
C LEU A 95 10.80 -3.28 -8.39
N LEU A 96 10.70 -3.41 -7.07
CA LEU A 96 10.74 -4.69 -6.38
C LEU A 96 9.60 -5.63 -6.83
N PHE A 97 8.37 -5.13 -6.83
CA PHE A 97 7.20 -5.92 -7.14
C PHE A 97 7.04 -6.15 -8.63
N ALA A 98 7.36 -5.19 -9.50
CA ALA A 98 7.37 -5.42 -10.94
C ALA A 98 8.36 -6.52 -11.32
N ASN A 99 9.55 -6.56 -10.71
CA ASN A 99 10.49 -7.65 -10.96
C ASN A 99 9.93 -9.00 -10.48
N ALA A 100 9.35 -9.07 -9.28
CA ALA A 100 8.75 -10.30 -8.75
C ALA A 100 7.56 -10.79 -9.59
N VAL A 101 6.73 -9.87 -10.10
CA VAL A 101 5.62 -10.18 -11.02
C VAL A 101 6.17 -10.75 -12.32
N ARG A 102 7.21 -10.13 -12.90
CA ARG A 102 7.89 -10.64 -14.11
C ARG A 102 8.44 -12.05 -13.89
N GLU A 103 9.15 -12.29 -12.78
CA GLU A 103 9.70 -13.60 -12.43
C GLU A 103 8.63 -14.66 -12.19
N SER A 104 7.44 -14.25 -11.72
CA SER A 104 6.28 -15.11 -11.51
C SER A 104 5.47 -15.38 -12.78
N GLY A 105 5.89 -14.85 -13.94
CA GLY A 105 5.21 -15.02 -15.23
C GLY A 105 4.05 -14.04 -15.47
N GLY A 106 3.98 -12.97 -14.69
CA GLY A 106 3.02 -11.90 -14.86
C GLY A 106 3.24 -11.10 -16.15
N THR A 107 2.22 -10.34 -16.56
CA THR A 107 2.20 -9.64 -17.86
C THR A 107 2.23 -8.13 -17.73
N HIS A 108 1.69 -7.58 -16.63
CA HIS A 108 1.61 -6.14 -16.43
C HIS A 108 1.72 -5.78 -14.95
N TYR A 109 2.44 -4.68 -14.70
CA TYR A 109 2.44 -3.96 -13.44
C TYR A 109 2.10 -2.49 -13.69
N PHE A 110 1.08 -1.96 -13.02
CA PHE A 110 0.72 -0.54 -13.10
C PHE A 110 0.92 0.14 -11.76
N SER A 111 1.78 1.17 -11.72
CA SER A 111 1.94 2.03 -10.55
C SER A 111 1.22 3.36 -10.79
N LEU A 112 0.24 3.68 -9.96
CA LEU A 112 -0.50 4.93 -10.02
C LEU A 112 0.13 5.91 -9.05
N GLU A 113 0.70 6.99 -9.57
CA GLU A 113 1.40 8.01 -8.81
C GLU A 113 0.83 9.39 -9.15
N ARG A 114 0.36 10.10 -8.13
CA ARG A 114 -0.31 11.39 -8.30
C ARG A 114 0.68 12.49 -8.63
N ASN A 115 1.83 12.49 -7.96
CA ASN A 115 2.82 13.54 -8.11
C ASN A 115 3.63 13.33 -9.40
N PRO A 116 3.63 14.27 -10.36
CA PRO A 116 4.33 14.10 -11.63
C PRO A 116 5.86 14.05 -11.48
N GLU A 117 6.44 14.69 -10.46
CA GLU A 117 7.88 14.64 -10.20
C GLU A 117 8.27 13.25 -9.69
N PHE A 118 7.48 12.69 -8.77
CA PHE A 118 7.69 11.33 -8.26
C PHE A 118 7.51 10.31 -9.38
N ALA A 119 6.46 10.46 -10.20
CA ALA A 119 6.26 9.60 -11.37
C ALA A 119 7.43 9.64 -12.37
N ALA A 120 8.07 10.81 -12.54
CA ALA A 120 9.27 10.95 -13.37
C ALA A 120 10.48 10.23 -12.75
N VAL A 121 10.65 10.29 -11.42
CA VAL A 121 11.67 9.51 -10.70
C VAL A 121 11.45 8.01 -10.90
N ILE A 122 10.22 7.52 -10.66
CA ILE A 122 9.87 6.10 -10.85
C ILE A 122 10.17 5.67 -12.29
N THR A 123 9.73 6.46 -13.28
CA THR A 123 9.93 6.15 -14.70
C THR A 123 11.42 6.05 -15.04
N SER A 124 12.23 6.99 -14.56
CA SER A 124 13.68 7.00 -14.79
C SER A 124 14.39 5.81 -14.15
N LEU A 125 13.92 5.35 -12.98
CA LEU A 125 14.48 4.19 -12.29
C LEU A 125 13.99 2.86 -12.90
N LEU A 126 12.78 2.81 -13.45
CA LEU A 126 12.30 1.67 -14.25
C LEU A 126 13.09 1.52 -15.55
N ASP A 127 13.40 2.63 -16.22
CA ASP A 127 14.26 2.65 -17.41
C ASP A 127 15.65 2.13 -17.06
N LEU A 128 16.25 2.63 -15.97
CA LEU A 128 17.56 2.17 -15.50
C LEU A 128 17.57 0.69 -15.13
N SER A 129 16.51 0.20 -14.46
CA SER A 129 16.39 -1.19 -14.00
C SER A 129 16.04 -2.19 -15.11
N GLY A 130 15.70 -1.72 -16.32
CA GLY A 130 15.26 -2.58 -17.41
C GLY A 130 13.92 -3.29 -17.13
N LEU A 131 12.96 -2.57 -16.54
CA LEU A 131 11.62 -3.08 -16.17
C LEU A 131 10.48 -2.47 -16.98
N ARG A 132 10.77 -1.75 -18.06
CA ARG A 132 9.78 -1.02 -18.87
C ARG A 132 8.92 -1.90 -19.76
N ASP A 133 9.33 -3.15 -19.94
CA ASP A 133 8.57 -4.19 -20.60
C ASP A 133 7.37 -4.64 -19.74
N ILE A 134 7.54 -4.69 -18.40
CA ILE A 134 6.52 -5.16 -17.46
C ILE A 134 5.77 -4.02 -16.74
N ALA A 135 6.44 -2.91 -16.42
CA ALA A 135 5.91 -1.87 -15.55
C ALA A 135 5.62 -0.54 -16.25
N ARG A 136 4.46 0.03 -15.94
CA ARG A 136 4.01 1.35 -16.43
C ARG A 136 3.59 2.24 -15.25
N VAL A 137 4.02 3.50 -15.29
CA VAL A 137 3.60 4.53 -14.34
C VAL A 137 2.44 5.31 -14.95
N ILE A 138 1.36 5.45 -14.18
CA ILE A 138 0.15 6.15 -14.57
C ILE A 138 0.06 7.40 -13.71
N VAL A 139 0.31 8.55 -14.33
CA VAL A 139 0.34 9.83 -13.62
C VAL A 139 -1.07 10.33 -13.34
N GLY A 140 -1.30 10.79 -12.11
CA GLY A 140 -2.52 11.42 -11.64
C GLY A 140 -3.20 10.69 -10.48
N PRO A 141 -4.35 11.19 -10.01
CA PRO A 141 -5.12 10.55 -8.94
C PRO A 141 -5.43 9.08 -9.23
N SER A 142 -5.39 8.24 -8.18
CA SER A 142 -5.57 6.79 -8.28
C SER A 142 -6.92 6.42 -8.90
N ASP A 143 -8.01 7.02 -8.43
CA ASP A 143 -9.36 6.86 -8.94
C ASP A 143 -9.47 7.11 -10.47
N ALA A 144 -8.94 8.24 -10.93
CA ALA A 144 -8.95 8.64 -12.34
C ALA A 144 -8.04 7.74 -13.19
N GLY A 145 -6.92 7.27 -12.63
CA GLY A 145 -6.04 6.30 -13.26
C GLY A 145 -6.71 4.95 -13.45
N LEU A 146 -7.33 4.41 -12.39
CA LEU A 146 -8.08 3.15 -12.42
C LEU A 146 -9.22 3.19 -13.44
N ALA A 147 -10.04 4.25 -13.40
CA ALA A 147 -11.14 4.44 -14.34
C ALA A 147 -10.64 4.52 -15.79
N ARG A 148 -9.52 5.19 -16.04
CA ARG A 148 -8.92 5.30 -17.38
C ARG A 148 -8.39 3.96 -17.90
N LEU A 149 -7.68 3.20 -17.06
CA LEU A 149 -7.15 1.86 -17.41
C LEU A 149 -8.27 0.85 -17.69
N HIS A 150 -9.41 0.97 -17.00
CA HIS A 150 -10.60 0.18 -17.28
C HIS A 150 -11.28 0.63 -18.58
N ALA A 151 -11.58 1.93 -18.72
CA ALA A 151 -12.35 2.47 -19.84
C ALA A 151 -11.69 2.25 -21.21
N ASN A 152 -10.35 2.23 -21.26
CA ASN A 152 -9.60 1.96 -22.48
C ASN A 152 -9.31 0.46 -22.71
N GLY A 153 -9.79 -0.43 -21.84
CA GLY A 153 -9.60 -1.88 -21.95
C GLY A 153 -8.18 -2.36 -21.62
N THR A 154 -7.34 -1.52 -21.01
CA THR A 154 -5.97 -1.93 -20.62
C THR A 154 -6.00 -2.99 -19.51
N ILE A 155 -6.93 -2.85 -18.56
CA ILE A 155 -7.17 -3.85 -17.52
C ILE A 155 -8.66 -4.19 -17.46
N SER A 156 -8.94 -5.46 -17.23
CA SER A 156 -10.30 -5.98 -16.98
C SER A 156 -10.40 -6.72 -15.65
N LYS A 157 -9.26 -7.09 -15.05
CA LYS A 157 -9.15 -7.70 -13.73
C LYS A 157 -7.79 -7.36 -13.13
N ILE A 158 -7.78 -7.11 -11.82
CA ILE A 158 -6.60 -6.96 -10.99
C ILE A 158 -6.46 -8.25 -10.17
N ASP A 159 -5.37 -8.99 -10.36
CA ASP A 159 -5.13 -10.23 -9.63
C ASP A 159 -4.54 -9.93 -8.25
N LEU A 160 -3.68 -8.93 -8.16
CA LEU A 160 -3.11 -8.44 -6.90
C LEU A 160 -3.07 -6.91 -6.90
N MET A 161 -3.62 -6.28 -5.85
CA MET A 161 -3.55 -4.83 -5.65
C MET A 161 -2.75 -4.49 -4.40
N PHE A 162 -1.76 -3.61 -4.52
CA PHE A 162 -1.00 -3.06 -3.41
C PHE A 162 -1.45 -1.62 -3.09
N LEU A 163 -1.83 -1.34 -1.84
CA LEU A 163 -2.30 -0.02 -1.39
C LEU A 163 -1.29 0.61 -0.43
N ASP A 164 -0.63 1.68 -0.87
CA ASP A 164 0.38 2.43 -0.09
C ASP A 164 0.34 3.95 -0.38
N HIS A 165 -0.84 4.51 -0.65
CA HIS A 165 -1.03 5.93 -1.00
C HIS A 165 -1.73 6.72 0.13
N TYR A 166 -2.47 7.76 -0.25
CA TYR A 166 -3.33 8.51 0.63
C TYR A 166 -4.41 7.64 1.29
N LYS A 167 -4.22 7.35 2.57
CA LYS A 167 -5.03 6.39 3.33
C LYS A 167 -6.54 6.60 3.24
N PRO A 168 -7.07 7.84 3.32
CA PRO A 168 -8.51 8.04 3.17
C PRO A 168 -9.09 7.54 1.84
N ALA A 169 -8.28 7.45 0.77
CA ALA A 169 -8.73 6.97 -0.54
C ALA A 169 -8.73 5.43 -0.67
N TYR A 170 -8.15 4.65 0.27
CA TYR A 170 -8.10 3.18 0.12
C TYR A 170 -9.48 2.55 -0.02
N THR A 171 -10.47 3.06 0.72
CA THR A 171 -11.82 2.49 0.74
C THR A 171 -12.56 2.82 -0.55
N SER A 172 -12.55 4.09 -0.96
CA SER A 172 -13.16 4.57 -2.21
C SER A 172 -12.54 3.95 -3.44
N ASP A 173 -11.21 3.83 -3.50
CA ASP A 173 -10.52 3.19 -4.62
C ASP A 173 -10.85 1.71 -4.70
N LEU A 174 -10.94 1.02 -3.55
CA LEU A 174 -11.40 -0.36 -3.54
C LEU A 174 -12.84 -0.46 -4.06
N LYS A 175 -13.77 0.36 -3.55
CA LYS A 175 -15.17 0.36 -4.00
C LYS A 175 -15.32 0.71 -5.49
N LEU A 176 -14.49 1.62 -6.00
CA LEU A 176 -14.37 1.90 -7.43
C LEU A 176 -13.95 0.65 -8.21
N CYS A 177 -12.91 -0.03 -7.79
CA CYS A 177 -12.46 -1.27 -8.42
C CYS A 177 -13.52 -2.37 -8.39
N GLU A 178 -14.26 -2.53 -7.29
CA GLU A 178 -15.37 -3.48 -7.18
C GLU A 178 -16.50 -3.15 -8.17
N ARG A 179 -16.94 -1.90 -8.22
CA ARG A 179 -18.01 -1.46 -9.16
C ARG A 179 -17.61 -1.62 -10.62
N LEU A 180 -16.35 -1.33 -10.94
CA LEU A 180 -15.81 -1.51 -12.29
C LEU A 180 -15.54 -2.99 -12.61
N GLY A 181 -15.73 -3.92 -11.67
CA GLY A 181 -15.42 -5.34 -11.84
C GLY A 181 -13.92 -5.64 -11.97
N LEU A 182 -13.05 -4.67 -11.65
CA LEU A 182 -11.60 -4.85 -11.63
C LEU A 182 -11.16 -5.74 -10.46
N VAL A 183 -11.83 -5.62 -9.32
CA VAL A 183 -11.63 -6.48 -8.15
C VAL A 183 -12.84 -7.39 -7.99
N GLY A 184 -12.58 -8.68 -7.78
CA GLY A 184 -13.61 -9.68 -7.58
C GLY A 184 -13.05 -11.00 -7.06
N PRO A 185 -13.79 -12.11 -7.16
CA PRO A 185 -13.31 -13.43 -6.73
C PRO A 185 -11.92 -13.77 -7.29
N GLY A 186 -11.02 -14.13 -6.37
CA GLY A 186 -9.62 -14.46 -6.66
C GLY A 186 -8.66 -13.27 -6.71
N SER A 187 -9.14 -12.03 -6.64
CA SER A 187 -8.27 -10.85 -6.42
C SER A 187 -7.72 -10.86 -5.00
N VAL A 188 -6.45 -10.48 -4.85
CA VAL A 188 -5.73 -10.37 -3.57
C VAL A 188 -5.36 -8.92 -3.29
N LEU A 189 -5.53 -8.47 -2.06
CA LEU A 189 -5.16 -7.11 -1.66
C LEU A 189 -4.04 -7.14 -0.61
N ALA A 190 -3.03 -6.31 -0.78
CA ALA A 190 -2.00 -6.07 0.23
C ALA A 190 -2.03 -4.57 0.59
N ALA A 191 -2.39 -4.25 1.83
CA ALA A 191 -2.58 -2.86 2.25
C ALA A 191 -1.58 -2.50 3.36
N ASP A 192 -0.68 -1.55 3.08
CA ASP A 192 0.31 -1.10 4.05
C ASP A 192 -0.27 -0.04 5.01
N ASN A 193 0.35 0.03 6.18
CA ASN A 193 0.14 1.04 7.22
C ASN A 193 -1.30 1.13 7.78
N VAL A 194 -2.10 0.07 7.66
CA VAL A 194 -3.51 0.06 8.09
C VAL A 194 -3.73 0.16 9.60
N ILE A 195 -2.68 0.03 10.42
CA ILE A 195 -2.75 0.24 11.88
C ILE A 195 -2.06 1.53 12.36
N LYS A 196 -0.93 1.93 11.75
CA LYS A 196 -0.37 3.28 11.95
C LYS A 196 0.27 3.76 10.65
N PRO A 197 -0.08 4.97 10.16
CA PRO A 197 -1.05 5.93 10.72
C PRO A 197 -2.49 5.44 10.95
N GLY A 198 -2.84 4.24 10.46
CA GLY A 198 -4.16 3.66 10.64
C GLY A 198 -4.99 3.83 9.37
N ASN A 199 -5.90 2.91 9.13
CA ASN A 199 -6.98 3.06 8.16
C ASN A 199 -8.27 2.39 8.68
N PRO A 200 -8.88 2.92 9.76
CA PRO A 200 -10.08 2.32 10.35
C PRO A 200 -11.25 2.15 9.35
N PRO A 201 -11.56 3.13 8.47
CA PRO A 201 -12.63 2.97 7.48
C PRO A 201 -12.39 1.79 6.55
N TYR A 202 -11.16 1.66 6.02
CA TYR A 202 -10.81 0.55 5.15
C TYR A 202 -10.93 -0.79 5.87
N LEU A 203 -10.36 -0.90 7.07
CA LEU A 203 -10.42 -2.13 7.88
C LEU A 203 -11.85 -2.52 8.25
N ALA A 204 -12.69 -1.54 8.59
CA ALA A 204 -14.10 -1.78 8.86
C ALA A 204 -14.81 -2.30 7.62
N TYR A 205 -14.58 -1.66 6.47
CA TYR A 205 -15.20 -2.04 5.20
C TYR A 205 -14.83 -3.47 4.77
N VAL A 206 -13.54 -3.80 4.70
CA VAL A 206 -13.08 -5.12 4.22
C VAL A 206 -13.42 -6.25 5.20
N ARG A 207 -13.59 -5.96 6.50
CA ARG A 207 -13.99 -6.95 7.52
C ARG A 207 -15.51 -7.04 7.72
N SER A 208 -16.29 -6.18 7.08
CA SER A 208 -17.75 -6.19 7.19
C SER A 208 -18.37 -7.35 6.43
N SER A 209 -19.40 -7.95 7.02
CA SER A 209 -20.32 -8.87 6.36
C SER A 209 -21.19 -8.17 5.32
N VAL A 210 -21.82 -8.95 4.44
CA VAL A 210 -22.78 -8.45 3.44
C VAL A 210 -23.90 -7.64 4.08
N ALA A 211 -24.43 -8.10 5.23
CA ALA A 211 -25.51 -7.42 5.93
C ALA A 211 -25.07 -6.04 6.47
N GLU A 212 -23.86 -5.97 7.05
CA GLU A 212 -23.28 -4.71 7.55
C GLU A 212 -23.01 -3.72 6.41
N LYS A 213 -22.43 -4.19 5.29
CA LYS A 213 -22.20 -3.35 4.10
C LYS A 213 -23.50 -2.77 3.53
N ARG A 214 -24.58 -3.55 3.49
CA ARG A 214 -25.90 -3.08 3.01
C ARG A 214 -26.60 -2.13 3.99
N ALA A 215 -26.35 -2.27 5.29
CA ALA A 215 -26.89 -1.39 6.32
C ALA A 215 -26.16 -0.04 6.40
N ALA A 216 -24.86 -0.02 6.09
CA ALA A 216 -24.02 1.17 6.08
C ALA A 216 -24.32 2.03 4.82
N LYS A 217 -25.30 2.93 4.89
CA LYS A 217 -25.51 3.96 3.86
C LYS A 217 -24.69 5.21 4.15
N GLY A 218 -23.79 5.59 3.24
CA GLY A 218 -23.20 6.94 3.15
C GLY A 218 -22.25 7.36 4.28
N GLY A 219 -21.29 6.51 4.66
CA GLY A 219 -20.22 6.90 5.59
C GLY A 219 -19.17 7.79 4.96
N ASN A 220 -18.75 8.86 5.65
CA ASN A 220 -17.67 9.74 5.18
C ASN A 220 -16.31 9.07 5.40
N GLU A 221 -15.60 8.75 4.32
CA GLU A 221 -14.32 8.04 4.39
C GLU A 221 -13.19 8.87 5.03
N LYS A 222 -13.37 10.18 5.22
CA LYS A 222 -12.44 11.02 6.00
C LYS A 222 -12.66 10.90 7.51
N GLU A 223 -13.83 10.44 7.96
CA GLU A 223 -14.10 10.22 9.39
C GLU A 223 -13.28 9.03 9.89
N GLY A 224 -12.48 9.24 10.94
CA GLY A 224 -11.60 8.22 11.52
C GLY A 224 -10.11 8.42 11.27
N PHE A 225 -9.72 9.46 10.53
CA PHE A 225 -8.32 9.87 10.37
C PHE A 225 -7.98 11.07 11.26
N ALA A 226 -6.72 11.14 11.73
CA ALA A 226 -6.20 12.34 12.37
C ALA A 226 -6.05 13.48 11.34
N ASP A 227 -6.34 14.73 11.74
CA ASP A 227 -6.29 15.93 10.88
C ASP A 227 -5.02 16.04 10.03
N ARG A 228 -3.86 15.71 10.60
CA ARG A 228 -2.56 15.72 9.90
C ARG A 228 -2.51 14.73 8.73
N THR A 229 -3.10 13.55 8.89
CA THR A 229 -3.12 12.49 7.88
C THR A 229 -4.13 12.84 6.80
N ALA A 230 -5.28 13.42 7.18
CA ALA A 230 -6.28 13.89 6.23
C ALA A 230 -5.75 15.04 5.34
N LYS A 231 -4.79 15.84 5.81
CA LYS A 231 -4.21 16.99 5.07
C LYS A 231 -2.83 16.72 4.46
N GLN A 232 -2.35 15.48 4.48
CA GLN A 232 -0.95 15.13 4.16
C GLN A 232 -0.48 15.64 2.78
N TYR A 233 -1.35 15.64 1.76
CA TYR A 233 -1.00 16.08 0.39
C TYR A 233 -1.63 17.43 -0.04
N ALA A 234 -2.29 18.15 0.87
CA ALA A 234 -3.07 19.34 0.52
C ALA A 234 -2.22 20.55 0.08
N LYS A 235 -0.94 20.59 0.47
CA LYS A 235 -0.09 21.80 0.41
C LYS A 235 0.37 22.18 -1.01
N ARG A 236 0.41 21.23 -1.96
CA ARG A 236 0.81 21.46 -3.36
C ARG A 236 -0.20 20.91 -4.38
N GLU A 237 -0.87 19.81 -4.06
CA GLU A 237 -1.70 19.07 -5.03
C GLU A 237 -3.20 19.39 -4.93
N GLY A 238 -3.59 20.25 -3.99
CA GLY A 238 -4.98 20.52 -3.65
C GLY A 238 -5.62 19.40 -2.81
N GLU A 239 -6.78 19.67 -2.22
CA GLU A 239 -7.53 18.65 -1.47
C GLU A 239 -7.93 17.48 -2.38
N GLU A 240 -7.63 16.27 -1.92
CA GLU A 240 -8.04 15.05 -2.61
C GLU A 240 -9.56 14.91 -2.53
N LYS A 241 -10.21 14.84 -3.70
CA LYS A 241 -11.63 14.54 -3.82
C LYS A 241 -11.76 13.03 -3.67
N ILE A 242 -12.33 12.61 -2.56
CA ILE A 242 -12.65 11.21 -2.31
C ILE A 242 -13.98 10.93 -2.99
N ASN A 243 -14.02 9.97 -3.92
CA ASN A 243 -15.26 9.62 -4.58
C ASN A 243 -16.16 8.83 -3.63
N GLU A 244 -17.43 9.23 -3.55
CA GLU A 244 -18.46 8.57 -2.74
C GLU A 244 -19.11 7.43 -3.52
N GLU A 245 -18.29 6.43 -3.83
CA GLU A 245 -18.76 5.28 -4.59
C GLU A 245 -19.40 4.23 -3.69
N GLU A 246 -20.47 3.60 -4.16
CA GLU A 246 -20.98 2.36 -3.58
C GLU A 246 -20.14 1.19 -4.12
N GLY A 247 -19.51 0.44 -3.23
CA GLY A 247 -18.82 -0.81 -3.56
C GLY A 247 -19.80 -1.98 -3.73
N ASP A 248 -19.29 -3.17 -4.04
CA ASP A 248 -20.14 -4.36 -4.12
C ASP A 248 -20.33 -4.97 -2.73
N PRO A 249 -21.54 -4.86 -2.13
CA PRO A 249 -21.78 -5.38 -0.79
C PRO A 249 -21.70 -6.91 -0.72
N ASN A 250 -21.73 -7.61 -1.86
CA ASN A 250 -21.66 -9.07 -1.92
C ASN A 250 -20.22 -9.60 -1.88
N LEU A 251 -19.22 -8.74 -2.07
CA LEU A 251 -17.82 -9.12 -1.91
C LEU A 251 -17.46 -9.15 -0.42
N VAL A 252 -16.86 -10.26 0.00
CA VAL A 252 -16.39 -10.48 1.38
C VAL A 252 -14.91 -10.85 1.32
N TYR A 253 -14.11 -10.27 2.21
CA TYR A 253 -12.66 -10.45 2.24
C TYR A 253 -12.23 -11.31 3.44
N GLU A 254 -11.28 -12.21 3.24
CA GLU A 254 -10.60 -12.91 4.32
C GLU A 254 -9.33 -12.13 4.67
N SER A 255 -9.29 -11.50 5.84
CA SER A 255 -8.15 -10.69 6.24
C SER A 255 -7.17 -11.46 7.12
N LYS A 256 -5.88 -11.35 6.83
CA LYS A 256 -4.77 -11.81 7.68
C LYS A 256 -3.80 -10.66 7.95
N LEU A 257 -3.67 -10.32 9.21
CA LEU A 257 -2.65 -9.38 9.66
C LEU A 257 -1.26 -10.03 9.67
N VAL A 258 -0.25 -9.33 9.11
CA VAL A 258 1.13 -9.81 9.11
C VAL A 258 2.07 -8.81 9.78
N HIS A 259 2.92 -9.31 10.66
CA HIS A 259 3.88 -8.50 11.41
C HIS A 259 5.21 -8.38 10.64
N SER A 260 5.81 -7.19 10.68
CA SER A 260 7.08 -6.87 9.99
C SER A 260 7.86 -5.74 10.70
N PHE A 261 8.70 -5.01 9.97
CA PHE A 261 9.45 -3.84 10.42
C PHE A 261 9.37 -2.73 9.37
N GLU A 262 9.40 -1.48 9.82
CA GLU A 262 9.67 -0.34 8.93
C GLU A 262 11.15 -0.33 8.50
N PRO A 263 11.55 0.41 7.45
CA PRO A 263 12.96 0.52 7.05
C PRO A 263 13.91 0.99 8.17
N THR A 264 13.40 1.71 9.17
CA THR A 264 14.16 2.18 10.34
C THR A 264 14.22 1.15 11.49
N GLY A 265 13.66 -0.05 11.30
CA GLY A 265 13.64 -1.10 12.33
C GLY A 265 12.53 -0.99 13.36
N VAL A 266 11.63 0.00 13.22
CA VAL A 266 10.48 0.14 14.11
C VAL A 266 9.54 -1.06 13.92
N PRO A 267 9.28 -1.87 14.98
CA PRO A 267 8.44 -3.05 14.86
C PRO A 267 7.00 -2.70 14.53
N VAL A 268 6.41 -3.59 13.73
CA VAL A 268 5.05 -3.50 13.24
C VAL A 268 4.15 -4.35 14.19
N SER A 269 3.99 -3.97 15.46
CA SER A 269 3.72 -4.90 16.60
C SER A 269 2.26 -5.36 16.88
N THR A 270 2.11 -6.57 17.45
CA THR A 270 1.01 -7.52 17.82
C THR A 270 -0.20 -7.04 18.65
N PRO A 271 -1.42 -7.63 18.56
CA PRO A 271 -2.54 -7.32 19.48
C PRO A 271 -2.24 -7.85 20.89
N MET A 272 -2.56 -7.08 21.94
CA MET A 272 -2.61 -7.62 23.31
C MET A 272 -3.76 -8.63 23.43
N GLN A 273 -3.50 -9.72 24.15
CA GLN A 273 -4.49 -10.67 24.66
C GLN A 273 -5.63 -9.97 25.43
N PRO A 274 -6.82 -10.60 25.54
CA PRO A 274 -8.00 -9.94 26.11
C PRO A 274 -7.80 -9.64 27.60
N LEU A 275 -7.98 -8.38 27.98
CA LEU A 275 -8.12 -8.01 29.38
C LEU A 275 -9.43 -8.59 29.90
N SER A 276 -9.31 -9.51 30.84
CA SER A 276 -10.41 -9.97 31.69
C SER A 276 -11.07 -8.77 32.38
N LEU A 277 -12.41 -8.80 32.45
CA LEU A 277 -13.22 -7.92 33.27
C LEU A 277 -12.66 -7.83 34.71
N LEU A 278 -12.30 -6.63 35.14
CA LEU A 278 -12.36 -6.26 36.55
C LEU A 278 -12.96 -4.86 36.70
N SER A 279 -13.89 -4.80 37.65
CA SER A 279 -14.87 -3.77 37.95
C SER A 279 -14.32 -2.44 38.46
N LEU A 280 -15.12 -1.39 38.26
CA LEU A 280 -15.02 -0.05 38.86
C LEU A 280 -14.78 -0.07 40.39
N THR A 281 -13.93 0.87 40.88
CA THR A 281 -14.34 1.98 41.79
C THR A 281 -13.28 3.12 41.90
N ILE A 282 -13.71 4.32 41.50
CA ILE A 282 -13.59 5.69 42.08
C ILE A 282 -12.28 6.24 42.71
N GLU A 283 -12.00 7.50 42.30
CA GLU A 283 -11.23 8.62 42.92
C GLU A 283 -9.70 8.72 42.79
N GLY A 284 -9.25 9.83 42.17
CA GLY A 284 -7.90 10.38 42.37
C GLY A 284 -7.16 10.80 41.10
N ARG A 285 -6.80 12.09 41.02
CA ARG A 285 -5.97 12.71 39.98
C ARG A 285 -4.71 11.89 39.64
N CYS A 286 -4.44 11.66 38.35
CA CYS A 286 -3.06 11.48 37.88
C CYS A 286 -2.83 12.01 36.46
N ARG A 287 -1.61 12.52 36.27
CA ARG A 287 -1.04 13.28 35.15
C ARG A 287 -0.75 12.43 33.91
N ASP A 288 -0.58 13.13 32.79
CA ASP A 288 0.19 12.79 31.58
C ASP A 288 -0.01 11.40 30.97
N TYR A 289 -0.84 11.34 29.94
CA TYR A 289 -0.84 10.23 29.00
C TYR A 289 0.23 10.44 27.91
N LYS A 290 1.41 9.84 28.13
CA LYS A 290 2.26 9.39 27.03
C LYS A 290 1.61 8.16 26.40
N MET A 291 0.85 8.37 25.32
CA MET A 291 0.37 7.26 24.48
C MET A 291 1.52 6.73 23.63
N HIS A 292 1.76 5.42 23.67
CA HIS A 292 2.76 4.73 22.86
C HIS A 292 2.02 3.90 21.80
N TRP A 293 2.33 4.14 20.51
CA TRP A 293 1.52 3.71 19.36
C TRP A 293 2.31 2.81 18.38
N SER A 294 1.71 1.68 17.96
CA SER A 294 2.26 0.61 17.09
C SER A 294 1.86 0.72 15.59
N ARG A 295 2.66 0.23 14.62
CA ARG A 295 2.43 0.26 13.13
C ARG A 295 2.15 -1.12 12.52
N ARG A 296 1.32 -1.31 11.46
CA ARG A 296 0.99 -2.64 10.82
C ARG A 296 0.75 -2.69 9.29
N LEU A 297 1.16 -3.80 8.63
CA LEU A 297 0.82 -4.25 7.25
C LEU A 297 -0.26 -5.36 7.33
N GLU A 298 -1.33 -5.29 6.53
CA GLU A 298 -2.35 -6.36 6.45
C GLU A 298 -2.46 -6.94 5.04
N LEU A 299 -2.54 -8.26 4.97
CA LEU A 299 -2.82 -9.01 3.76
C LEU A 299 -4.29 -9.42 3.75
N PHE A 300 -4.96 -9.31 2.62
CA PHE A 300 -6.33 -9.79 2.44
C PHE A 300 -6.33 -10.80 1.31
N THR A 301 -6.67 -12.04 1.67
CA THR A 301 -6.92 -13.13 0.73
C THR A 301 -8.43 -13.30 0.57
N TYR A 302 -8.87 -13.93 -0.50
CA TYR A 302 -10.28 -14.18 -0.75
C TYR A 302 -10.66 -15.62 -0.37
N ARG A 303 -11.91 -15.83 0.07
CA ARG A 303 -12.56 -17.14 0.09
C ARG A 303 -13.94 -17.04 -0.54
N SER A 304 -14.20 -17.79 -1.60
CA SER A 304 -15.56 -17.95 -2.14
C SER A 304 -16.36 -18.83 -1.20
N ILE A 305 -17.46 -18.30 -0.67
CA ILE A 305 -18.57 -19.15 -0.29
C ILE A 305 -19.39 -19.31 -1.57
N GLU A 306 -19.26 -20.46 -2.24
CA GLU A 306 -20.27 -20.88 -3.20
C GLU A 306 -21.60 -20.95 -2.45
N LEU A 307 -22.52 -20.04 -2.74
CA LEU A 307 -23.92 -20.30 -2.46
C LEU A 307 -24.35 -21.34 -3.49
N THR A 308 -24.20 -22.63 -3.15
CA THR A 308 -24.91 -23.70 -3.84
C THR A 308 -26.39 -23.31 -3.90
N PRO A 309 -27.04 -23.33 -5.08
CA PRO A 309 -28.48 -23.15 -5.16
C PRO A 309 -29.12 -24.35 -4.47
N ALA A 310 -29.57 -24.18 -3.22
CA ALA A 310 -30.42 -25.17 -2.57
C ALA A 310 -31.77 -25.18 -3.30
N SER A 311 -31.95 -26.20 -4.13
CA SER A 311 -33.21 -26.85 -4.49
C SER A 311 -34.39 -25.93 -4.86
N ARG A 312 -34.51 -25.60 -6.15
CA ARG A 312 -35.81 -25.63 -6.81
C ARG A 312 -36.00 -27.02 -7.37
N GLU A 313 -36.74 -27.87 -6.67
CA GLU A 313 -37.64 -28.90 -7.25
C GLU A 313 -38.40 -29.62 -6.13
N LEU A 314 -39.73 -29.69 -6.34
CA LEU A 314 -40.82 -30.32 -5.59
C LEU A 314 -41.33 -29.62 -4.32
#